data_AF-A0A6H1BUY3-F1
#
_entry.id   AF-A0A6H1BUY3-F1
#
_cell.length_a   1.000
_cell.length_b   1.000
_cell.length_c   1.000
_cell.angle_alpha   90.00
_cell.angle_beta   90.00
_cell.angle_gamma   90.00
#
_symmetry.space_group_name_H-M   'P 1'
#
loop_
_entity.id
_entity.type
_entity.pdbx_description
1 polymer ?
#
loop_
_entity_poly.entity_id
_entity_poly.type
_entity_poly.pdbx_seq_one_letter_code
_entity_poly.pdbx_strand_id
1 'polypeptide(L)'
;MIRTSIAIAALLGIGAIIVLEPEPEARLLVTAMTILAWMFALSYAVRSHWRITQAGRSVMATTVCLALLGTQLMSRWWFGPYPGHHEVRAVILLALVLTILHRLLVLWRIQREGRPMEQSEDAR
;
A
#
# COMPACT_ATOMS: atom_id res chain seq x y z
N MET A 1 16.40 -16.48 6.42
CA MET A 1 15.93 -16.43 5.03
C MET A 1 15.24 -15.11 4.71
N ILE A 2 14.08 -14.78 5.31
CA ILE A 2 13.36 -13.50 5.04
C ILE A 2 14.24 -12.25 5.26
N ARG A 3 14.95 -12.17 6.39
CA ARG A 3 15.88 -11.06 6.69
C ARG A 3 16.99 -10.91 5.65
N THR A 4 17.51 -12.03 5.14
CA THR A 4 18.57 -12.07 4.13
C THR A 4 18.05 -11.58 2.79
N SER A 5 16.84 -11.98 2.39
CA SER A 5 16.18 -11.49 1.18
C SER A 5 15.91 -9.98 1.22
N ILE A 6 15.48 -9.45 2.38
CA ILE A 6 15.28 -8.01 2.57
C ILE A 6 16.62 -7.27 2.46
N ALA A 7 17.67 -7.78 3.10
CA ALA A 7 19.00 -7.16 3.03
C ALA A 7 19.55 -7.14 1.60
N ILE A 8 19.40 -8.23 0.85
CA ILE A 8 19.81 -8.30 -0.56
C ILE A 8 19.00 -7.31 -1.41
N ALA A 9 17.67 -7.26 -1.25
CA ALA A 9 16.83 -6.32 -1.98
C ALA A 9 17.18 -4.85 -1.66
N ALA A 10 17.47 -4.54 -0.39
CA ALA A 10 17.92 -3.21 0.02
C ALA A 10 19.27 -2.84 -0.60
N LEU A 11 20.24 -3.76 -0.60
CA LEU A 11 21.55 -3.53 -1.21
C LEU A 11 21.46 -3.35 -2.73
N LEU A 12 20.62 -4.13 -3.41
CA LEU A 12 20.34 -3.96 -4.84
C LEU A 12 19.67 -2.61 -5.13
N GLY A 13 18.73 -2.19 -4.29
CA GLY A 13 18.09 -0.87 -4.39
C GLY A 13 19.10 0.27 -4.23
N ILE A 14 19.97 0.19 -3.21
CA ILE A 14 21.04 1.18 -3.00
C ILE A 14 22.02 1.21 -4.18
N GLY A 15 22.41 0.04 -4.70
CA GLY A 15 23.25 -0.06 -5.90
C GLY A 15 22.61 0.59 -7.13
N ALA A 16 21.31 0.41 -7.32
CA ALA A 16 20.56 1.04 -8.40
C ALA A 16 20.57 2.58 -8.29
N ILE A 17 20.37 3.11 -7.08
CA ILE A 17 20.39 4.56 -6.80
C ILE A 17 21.75 5.19 -7.15
N ILE A 18 22.84 4.47 -6.87
CA ILE A 18 24.20 5.01 -7.07
C ILE A 18 24.63 4.95 -8.54
N VAL A 19 24.15 3.95 -9.28
CA VAL A 19 24.65 3.64 -10.64
C VAL A 19 23.77 4.24 -11.75
N LEU A 20 22.46 4.36 -11.53
CA LEU A 20 21.53 4.86 -12.54
C LEU A 20 21.35 6.38 -12.43
N GLU A 21 21.07 7.02 -13.56
CA GLU A 21 20.58 8.40 -13.58
C GLU A 21 19.19 8.51 -12.91
N PRO A 22 18.79 9.70 -12.41
CA PRO A 22 17.58 9.86 -11.58
C PRO A 22 16.28 9.41 -12.26
N GLU A 23 16.18 9.58 -13.58
CA GLU A 23 15.02 9.20 -14.38
C GLU A 23 14.84 7.66 -14.50
N PRO A 24 15.84 6.90 -14.97
CA PRO A 24 15.71 5.45 -15.09
C PRO A 24 15.68 4.72 -13.73
N GLU A 25 16.32 5.26 -12.69
CA GLU A 25 16.25 4.72 -11.33
C GLU A 25 14.81 4.70 -10.82
N ALA A 26 14.13 5.84 -10.87
CA ALA A 26 12.75 5.97 -10.42
C ALA A 26 11.81 5.02 -11.17
N ARG A 27 12.00 4.86 -12.49
CA ARG A 27 11.27 3.90 -13.34
C ARG A 27 11.43 2.47 -12.86
N LEU A 28 12.65 2.07 -12.54
CA LEU A 28 12.95 0.70 -12.11
C LEU A 28 12.38 0.43 -10.71
N LEU A 29 12.54 1.35 -9.76
CA LEU A 29 12.02 1.21 -8.40
C LEU A 29 10.49 1.17 -8.34
N VAL A 30 9.80 2.05 -9.09
CA VAL A 30 8.33 2.02 -9.17
C VAL A 30 7.84 0.74 -9.83
N THR A 31 8.50 0.27 -10.89
CA THR A 31 8.15 -0.99 -11.55
C THR A 31 8.29 -2.16 -10.59
N ALA A 32 9.41 -2.24 -9.87
CA ALA A 32 9.65 -3.27 -8.85
C ALA A 32 8.60 -3.20 -7.72
N MET A 33 8.30 -2.02 -7.19
CA MET A 33 7.25 -1.80 -6.18
C MET A 33 5.89 -2.29 -6.68
N THR A 34 5.54 -1.97 -7.93
CA THR A 34 4.27 -2.34 -8.56
C THR A 34 4.13 -3.85 -8.69
N ILE A 35 5.19 -4.52 -9.16
CA ILE A 35 5.23 -5.98 -9.29
C ILE A 35 5.12 -6.66 -7.93
N LEU A 36 5.86 -6.17 -6.92
CA LEU A 36 5.78 -6.68 -5.55
C LEU A 36 4.38 -6.49 -4.93
N ALA A 37 3.75 -5.33 -5.17
CA ALA A 37 2.39 -5.06 -4.72
C ALA A 37 1.38 -6.02 -5.35
N TRP A 38 1.48 -6.29 -6.65
CA TRP A 38 0.65 -7.28 -7.33
C TRP A 38 0.91 -8.71 -6.85
N MET A 39 2.17 -9.12 -6.69
CA MET A 39 2.50 -10.44 -6.15
C MET A 39 1.95 -10.62 -4.74
N PHE A 40 2.05 -9.61 -3.88
CA PHE A 40 1.44 -9.64 -2.56
C PHE A 40 -0.09 -9.71 -2.66
N ALA A 41 -0.72 -8.83 -3.44
CA ALA A 41 -2.18 -8.80 -3.57
C ALA A 41 -2.72 -10.14 -4.07
N LEU A 42 -2.12 -10.73 -5.11
CA LEU A 42 -2.54 -12.01 -5.68
C LEU A 42 -2.29 -13.17 -4.72
N SER A 43 -1.11 -13.26 -4.13
CA SER A 43 -0.80 -14.33 -3.16
C SER A 43 -1.68 -14.24 -1.91
N TYR A 44 -1.92 -13.02 -1.41
CA TYR A 44 -2.79 -12.77 -0.27
C TYR A 44 -4.27 -13.03 -0.61
N ALA A 45 -4.70 -12.68 -1.83
CA ALA A 45 -6.06 -12.95 -2.31
C ALA A 45 -6.39 -14.45 -2.36
N VAL A 46 -5.44 -15.25 -2.85
CA VAL A 46 -5.63 -16.69 -3.10
C VAL A 46 -5.43 -17.51 -1.83
N ARG A 47 -4.44 -17.15 -0.98
CA ARG A 47 -4.02 -17.99 0.15
C ARG A 47 -4.65 -17.59 1.48
N SER A 48 -5.05 -16.34 1.66
CA SER A 48 -5.52 -15.81 2.94
C SER A 48 -7.04 -15.61 2.95
N HIS A 49 -7.71 -15.91 4.06
CA HIS A 49 -9.12 -15.56 4.26
C HIS A 49 -9.31 -14.06 4.54
N TRP A 50 -8.78 -13.21 3.66
CA TRP A 50 -8.73 -11.75 3.82
C TRP A 50 -10.12 -11.10 3.97
N ARG A 51 -11.19 -11.79 3.55
CA ARG A 51 -12.58 -11.32 3.70
C ARG A 51 -13.11 -11.44 5.13
N ILE A 52 -12.56 -12.35 5.94
CA ILE A 52 -13.06 -12.69 7.27
C ILE A 52 -12.72 -11.60 8.29
N THR A 53 -11.51 -11.04 8.27
CA THR A 53 -11.08 -10.02 9.25
C THR A 53 -11.12 -8.62 8.67
N GLN A 54 -11.54 -7.63 9.47
CA GLN A 54 -11.48 -6.20 9.11
C GLN A 54 -10.04 -5.76 8.81
N ALA A 55 -9.07 -6.26 9.58
CA ALA A 55 -7.65 -5.98 9.36
C ALA A 55 -7.17 -6.51 8.00
N GLY A 56 -7.50 -7.76 7.65
CA GLY A 56 -7.11 -8.37 6.38
C GLY A 56 -7.69 -7.66 5.17
N ARG A 57 -8.96 -7.23 5.27
CA ARG A 57 -9.62 -6.44 4.23
C ARG A 57 -8.93 -5.10 4.00
N SER A 58 -8.49 -4.45 5.07
CA SER A 58 -7.80 -3.16 5.00
C SER A 58 -6.44 -3.27 4.31
N VAL A 59 -5.66 -4.31 4.64
CA VAL A 59 -4.35 -4.57 4.04
C VAL A 59 -4.50 -4.86 2.56
N MET A 60 -5.45 -5.75 2.20
CA MET A 60 -5.73 -6.09 0.81
C MET A 60 -6.16 -4.85 0.00
N ALA A 61 -7.08 -4.05 0.52
CA ALA A 61 -7.55 -2.84 -0.16
C ALA A 61 -6.41 -1.84 -0.39
N THR A 62 -5.55 -1.61 0.60
CA THR A 62 -4.41 -0.70 0.43
C THR A 62 -3.36 -1.22 -0.53
N THR A 63 -3.04 -2.53 -0.49
CA THR A 63 -2.04 -3.08 -1.41
C THR A 63 -2.54 -3.11 -2.84
N VAL A 64 -3.84 -3.37 -3.06
CA VAL A 64 -4.46 -3.26 -4.40
C VAL A 64 -4.45 -1.82 -4.90
N CYS A 65 -4.81 -0.83 -4.06
CA CYS A 65 -4.73 0.57 -4.47
C CYS A 65 -3.29 0.96 -4.83
N LEU A 66 -2.30 0.49 -4.06
CA LEU A 66 -0.89 0.73 -4.35
C LEU A 66 -0.46 0.08 -5.68
N ALA A 67 -0.89 -1.16 -5.93
CA ALA A 67 -0.63 -1.86 -7.19
C ALA A 67 -1.25 -1.13 -8.39
N LEU A 68 -2.47 -0.61 -8.25
CA LEU A 68 -3.15 0.18 -9.29
C LEU A 68 -2.45 1.52 -9.53
N LEU A 69 -2.04 2.23 -8.48
CA LEU A 69 -1.28 3.47 -8.60
C LEU A 69 0.07 3.23 -9.30
N GLY A 70 0.77 2.18 -8.89
CA GLY A 70 2.02 1.77 -9.51
C GLY A 70 1.84 1.42 -11.00
N THR A 71 0.77 0.68 -11.33
CA THR A 71 0.41 0.32 -12.71
C THR A 71 0.10 1.56 -13.53
N GLN A 72 -0.63 2.54 -12.98
CA GLN A 72 -0.93 3.81 -13.64
C GLN A 72 0.34 4.61 -13.94
N LEU A 73 1.26 4.68 -12.98
CA LEU A 73 2.53 5.43 -13.13
C LEU A 73 3.46 4.76 -14.15
N MET A 74 3.59 3.43 -14.05
CA MET A 74 4.33 2.60 -15.01
C MET A 74 3.72 2.71 -16.41
N SER A 75 2.39 2.70 -16.53
CA SER A 75 1.71 2.85 -17.81
C SER A 75 2.02 4.18 -18.48
N ARG A 76 2.04 5.29 -17.71
CA ARG A 76 2.41 6.61 -18.24
C ARG A 76 3.85 6.65 -18.74
N TRP A 77 4.76 6.02 -18.01
CA TRP A 77 6.19 6.03 -18.33
C TRP A 77 6.56 5.13 -19.51
N TRP A 78 5.88 3.99 -19.68
CA TRP A 78 6.17 3.05 -20.75
C TRP A 78 5.36 3.31 -22.02
N PHE A 79 4.09 3.70 -21.91
CA PHE A 79 3.18 3.88 -23.04
C PHE A 79 2.93 5.36 -23.41
N GLY A 80 3.48 6.31 -22.66
CA GLY A 80 3.31 7.73 -22.89
C GLY A 80 1.96 8.30 -22.40
N PRO A 81 1.71 9.61 -22.59
CA PRO A 81 0.48 10.25 -22.16
C PRO A 81 -0.70 9.85 -23.06
N TYR A 82 -1.63 9.06 -22.53
CA TYR A 82 -2.89 8.75 -23.19
C TYR A 82 -4.03 9.67 -22.67
N PRO A 83 -5.05 9.98 -23.47
CA PRO A 83 -6.19 10.80 -23.04
C PRO A 83 -6.95 10.10 -21.90
N GLY A 84 -7.29 10.84 -20.83
CA GLY A 84 -8.00 10.29 -19.66
C GLY A 84 -7.12 9.85 -18.48
N HIS A 85 -5.79 9.97 -18.58
CA HIS A 85 -4.87 9.49 -17.54
C HIS A 85 -4.93 10.31 -16.23
N HIS A 86 -5.36 11.57 -16.28
CA HIS A 86 -5.48 12.42 -15.10
C HIS A 86 -6.70 12.03 -14.26
N GLU A 87 -7.78 11.68 -14.93
CA GLU A 87 -9.07 11.27 -14.40
C GLU A 87 -8.93 9.92 -13.71
N VAL A 88 -8.29 8.94 -14.37
CA VAL A 88 -8.00 7.62 -13.78
C VAL A 88 -7.15 7.78 -12.52
N ARG A 89 -6.10 8.59 -12.57
CA ARG A 89 -5.27 8.87 -11.39
C ARG A 89 -6.09 9.52 -10.27
N ALA A 90 -6.95 10.47 -10.58
CA ALA A 90 -7.79 11.14 -9.58
C ALA A 90 -8.75 10.15 -8.90
N VAL A 91 -9.37 9.25 -9.67
CA VAL A 91 -10.27 8.21 -9.12
C VAL A 91 -9.51 7.24 -8.22
N ILE A 92 -8.32 6.77 -8.62
CA ILE A 92 -7.52 5.86 -7.80
C ILE A 92 -7.05 6.56 -6.52
N LEU A 93 -6.59 7.81 -6.61
CA LEU A 93 -6.19 8.59 -5.43
C LEU A 93 -7.37 8.84 -4.50
N LEU A 94 -8.55 9.17 -5.03
CA LEU A 94 -9.77 9.33 -4.24
C LEU A 94 -10.15 8.03 -3.53
N ALA A 95 -10.09 6.89 -4.22
CA ALA A 95 -10.35 5.58 -3.63
C ALA A 95 -9.35 5.27 -2.50
N LEU A 96 -8.06 5.58 -2.68
CA LEU A 96 -7.05 5.42 -1.64
C LEU A 96 -7.32 6.34 -0.44
N VAL A 97 -7.65 7.62 -0.68
CA VAL A 97 -8.00 8.58 0.38
C VAL A 97 -9.20 8.10 1.17
N LEU A 98 -10.28 7.68 0.50
CA LEU A 98 -11.48 7.15 1.15
C LEU A 98 -11.18 5.88 1.95
N THR A 99 -10.33 5.00 1.41
CA THR A 99 -9.89 3.77 2.11
C THR A 99 -9.13 4.11 3.39
N ILE A 100 -8.20 5.06 3.34
CA ILE A 100 -7.42 5.51 4.51
C ILE A 100 -8.32 6.23 5.51
N LEU A 101 -9.21 7.11 5.05
CA LEU A 101 -10.17 7.82 5.89
C LEU A 101 -11.09 6.85 6.64
N HIS A 102 -11.68 5.89 5.94
CA HIS A 102 -12.49 4.85 6.55
C HIS A 102 -11.72 4.07 7.61
N ARG A 103 -10.45 3.72 7.35
CA ARG A 103 -9.58 3.07 8.35
C ARG A 103 -9.32 3.95 9.57
N LEU A 104 -9.07 5.24 9.36
CA LEU A 104 -8.84 6.18 10.46
C LEU A 104 -10.08 6.31 11.35
N LEU A 105 -11.27 6.39 10.74
CA LEU A 105 -12.54 6.43 11.46
C LEU A 105 -12.80 5.15 12.26
N VAL A 106 -12.54 3.98 11.66
CA VAL A 106 -12.67 2.68 12.35
C VAL A 106 -11.70 2.59 13.53
N LEU A 107 -10.44 2.97 13.34
CA LEU A 107 -9.45 2.97 14.41
C LEU A 107 -9.85 3.92 15.54
N TRP A 108 -10.29 5.13 15.19
CA TRP A 108 -10.72 6.12 16.16
C TRP A 108 -11.93 5.66 16.97
N ARG A 109 -12.86 4.95 16.33
CA ARG A 109 -14.00 4.33 17.02
C ARG A 109 -13.55 3.27 18.03
N ILE A 110 -12.67 2.34 17.61
CA ILE A 110 -12.14 1.28 18.48
C ILE A 110 -11.38 1.87 19.67
N GLN A 111 -10.55 2.89 19.44
CA GLN A 111 -9.80 3.58 20.50
C GLN A 111 -10.71 4.32 21.50
N ARG A 112 -11.85 4.85 21.05
CA ARG A 112 -12.84 5.48 21.93
C ARG A 112 -13.63 4.47 22.77
N GLU A 113 -13.97 3.32 22.19
CA GLU A 113 -14.70 2.24 22.87
C GLU A 113 -13.79 1.45 23.84
N GLY A 114 -12.48 1.43 23.61
CA GLY A 114 -11.48 0.75 24.44
C GLY A 114 -10.92 1.53 25.63
N ARG A 115 -11.50 2.68 26.02
CA ARG A 115 -11.21 3.29 27.33
C ARG A 115 -12.11 2.63 28.37
N PRO A 116 -11.60 1.76 29.25
CA PRO A 116 -12.36 1.39 30.44
C PRO A 116 -12.60 2.67 31.24
N MET A 117 -13.80 2.80 31.78
CA MET A 117 -14.11 3.79 32.81
C MET A 117 -13.39 3.37 34.09
N GLU A 118 -12.06 3.45 34.11
CA GLU A 118 -11.23 3.28 35.30
C GLU A 118 -11.29 4.57 36.11
N GLN A 119 -12.47 4.90 36.65
CA GLN A 119 -12.62 6.05 37.55
C GLN A 119 -13.86 6.05 38.44
N SER A 120 -14.41 4.89 38.81
CA SER A 120 -15.49 4.84 39.82
C SER A 120 -15.27 3.83 40.95
N GLU A 121 -14.11 3.19 41.05
CA GLU A 121 -13.80 2.20 42.11
C GLU A 121 -12.69 2.65 43.07
N ASP A 122 -12.36 3.95 43.11
CA ASP A 122 -11.60 4.58 44.21
C ASP A 122 -12.53 5.24 45.25
N ALA A 123 -13.82 4.88 45.21
CA ALA A 123 -14.82 5.26 46.20
C ALA A 123 -15.27 4.01 46.98
N ARG A 124 -14.38 3.40 47.76
CA ARG A 124 -14.76 2.60 48.94
C ARG A 124 -13.60 2.35 49.89
#